data_AF-A0A3D5V3W8-F1
#
_entry.id   AF-A0A3D5V3W8-F1
#
_cell.length_a   1.000
_cell.length_b   1.000
_cell.length_c   1.000
_cell.angle_alpha   90.00
_cell.angle_beta   90.00
_cell.angle_gamma   90.00
#
_symmetry.space_group_name_H-M   'P 1'
#
loop_
_entity.id
_entity.type
_entity.pdbx_description
1 polymer ?
#
loop_
_entity_poly.entity_id
_entity_poly.type
_entity_poly.pdbx_seq_one_letter_code
_entity_poly.pdbx_strand_id
1 'polypeptide(L)'
;AKPKRRNGFIAFTENALGHLAAWSAKHYGLVSLGVLLLVFGALLGWPRLTTTFDPGGFLPTNSDHRVAETIVNDGFGGSVELDFLVKGDLNDPAFLNNLVAMQDAVEAMGLQRPLSIADLLIKTNRALHNDDP
;
A
#
# COMPACT_ATOMS: atom_id res chain seq x y z
N ALA A 1 29.90 -43.89 -37.07
CA ALA A 1 29.16 -43.34 -35.91
C ALA A 1 27.71 -43.82 -35.98
N LYS A 2 27.18 -44.48 -34.93
CA LYS A 2 25.77 -44.95 -34.93
C LYS A 2 24.83 -43.75 -34.80
N PRO A 3 23.73 -43.66 -35.56
CA PRO A 3 22.79 -42.55 -35.47
C PRO A 3 22.13 -42.54 -34.08
N LYS A 4 22.29 -41.43 -33.36
CA LYS A 4 21.65 -41.17 -32.07
C LYS A 4 20.14 -41.28 -32.28
N ARG A 5 19.48 -42.26 -31.66
CA ARG A 5 18.01 -42.42 -31.71
C ARG A 5 17.39 -41.07 -31.33
N ARG A 6 16.75 -40.39 -32.30
CA ARG A 6 16.02 -39.14 -32.07
C ARG A 6 14.92 -39.44 -31.07
N ASN A 7 14.93 -38.76 -29.93
CA ASN A 7 13.82 -38.83 -28.98
C ASN A 7 12.54 -38.40 -29.71
N GLY A 8 11.53 -39.26 -29.74
CA GLY A 8 10.30 -39.02 -30.50
C GLY A 8 9.61 -37.70 -30.13
N PHE A 9 9.77 -37.25 -28.88
CA PHE A 9 9.31 -35.94 -28.41
C PHE A 9 9.96 -34.74 -29.11
N ILE A 10 11.28 -34.82 -29.37
CA ILE A 10 12.01 -33.75 -30.07
C ILE A 10 11.58 -33.71 -31.54
N ALA A 11 11.44 -34.87 -32.18
CA ALA A 11 10.96 -34.94 -33.57
C ALA A 11 9.52 -34.43 -33.72
N PHE A 12 8.65 -34.72 -32.76
CA PHE A 12 7.27 -34.23 -32.73
C PHE A 12 7.21 -32.70 -32.57
N THR A 13 7.97 -32.15 -31.63
CA THR A 13 8.02 -30.69 -31.40
C THR A 13 8.59 -29.96 -32.60
N GLU A 14 9.69 -30.44 -33.21
CA GLU A 14 10.25 -29.88 -34.45
C GLU A 14 9.20 -29.82 -35.57
N ASN A 15 8.45 -30.91 -35.77
CA ASN A 15 7.42 -30.96 -36.81
C ASN A 15 6.25 -30.02 -36.50
N ALA A 16 5.81 -29.97 -35.24
CA ALA A 16 4.73 -29.10 -34.79
C ALA A 16 5.10 -27.61 -34.91
N LEU A 17 6.30 -27.23 -34.47
CA LEU A 17 6.84 -25.87 -34.60
C LEU A 17 7.04 -25.49 -36.07
N GLY A 18 7.53 -26.41 -36.89
CA GLY A 18 7.69 -26.19 -38.34
C GLY A 18 6.35 -25.94 -39.04
N HIS A 19 5.33 -26.75 -38.75
CA HIS A 19 3.98 -26.54 -39.28
C HIS A 19 3.35 -25.24 -38.79
N LEU A 20 3.52 -24.91 -37.50
CA LEU A 20 3.01 -23.67 -36.93
C LEU A 20 3.69 -22.43 -37.54
N ALA A 21 5.00 -22.48 -37.75
CA ALA A 21 5.76 -21.40 -38.38
C ALA A 21 5.35 -21.19 -39.84
N ALA A 22 5.22 -22.26 -40.62
CA ALA A 22 4.77 -22.17 -42.02
C ALA A 22 3.33 -21.65 -42.14
N TRP A 23 2.43 -22.07 -41.24
CA TRP A 23 1.06 -21.59 -41.19
C TRP A 23 0.98 -20.13 -40.77
N SER A 24 1.72 -19.74 -39.73
CA SER A 24 1.82 -18.35 -39.26
C SER A 24 2.38 -17.41 -40.33
N ALA A 25 3.43 -17.84 -41.04
CA ALA A 25 4.02 -17.07 -42.14
C ALA A 25 3.05 -16.90 -43.33
N LYS A 26 2.27 -17.94 -43.65
CA LYS A 26 1.25 -17.88 -44.71
C LYS A 26 0.08 -16.96 -44.34
N HIS A 27 -0.27 -16.87 -43.06
CA HIS A 27 -1.39 -16.10 -42.54
C HIS A 27 -0.96 -14.88 -41.71
N TYR A 28 0.17 -14.25 -42.06
CA TYR A 28 0.81 -13.20 -41.28
C TYR A 28 -0.12 -12.04 -40.89
N GLY A 29 -1.04 -11.64 -41.77
CA GLY A 29 -2.01 -10.58 -41.47
C GLY A 29 -3.01 -10.95 -40.37
N LEU A 30 -3.50 -12.19 -40.40
CA LEU A 30 -4.44 -12.70 -39.40
C LEU A 30 -3.77 -12.90 -38.04
N VAL A 31 -2.53 -13.39 -38.04
CA VAL A 31 -1.70 -13.51 -36.83
C VAL A 31 -1.41 -12.13 -36.24
N SER A 32 -1.01 -11.17 -37.07
CA SER A 32 -0.72 -9.80 -36.62
C SER A 32 -1.95 -9.13 -36.01
N LEU A 33 -3.12 -9.28 -36.63
CA LEU A 33 -4.37 -8.76 -36.08
C LEU A 33 -4.72 -9.43 -34.75
N GLY A 34 -4.55 -10.75 -34.64
CA GLY A 34 -4.79 -11.48 -33.40
C GLY A 34 -3.88 -11.02 -32.25
N VAL A 35 -2.59 -10.82 -32.53
CA VAL A 35 -1.64 -10.27 -31.55
C VAL A 35 -2.03 -8.86 -31.14
N LEU A 36 -2.42 -8.01 -32.10
CA LEU A 36 -2.81 -6.62 -31.82
C LEU A 36 -4.07 -6.57 -30.95
N LEU A 37 -5.06 -7.42 -31.22
CA LEU A 37 -6.26 -7.55 -30.38
C LEU A 37 -5.93 -8.08 -28.98
N LEU A 38 -5.00 -9.02 -28.85
CA LEU A 38 -4.56 -9.54 -27.55
C LEU A 38 -3.89 -8.45 -26.73
N VAL A 39 -2.95 -7.70 -27.34
CA VAL A 39 -2.28 -6.57 -26.70
C VAL A 39 -3.28 -5.51 -26.29
N PHE A 40 -4.22 -5.15 -27.18
CA PHE A 40 -5.25 -4.17 -26.87
C PHE A 40 -6.16 -4.65 -25.72
N GLY A 41 -6.55 -5.92 -25.72
CA GLY A 41 -7.32 -6.53 -24.64
C GLY A 41 -6.57 -6.49 -23.29
N ALA A 42 -5.26 -6.70 -23.29
CA ALA A 42 -4.44 -6.55 -22.08
C ALA A 42 -4.38 -5.09 -21.60
N LEU A 43 -4.27 -4.12 -22.53
CA LEU A 43 -4.26 -2.69 -22.20
C LEU A 43 -5.59 -2.20 -21.63
N LEU A 44 -6.73 -2.81 -21.96
CA LEU A 44 -8.01 -2.51 -21.30
C LEU A 44 -8.00 -2.82 -19.79
N GLY A 45 -7.05 -3.63 -19.32
CA GLY A 45 -6.82 -3.86 -17.89
C GLY A 45 -6.07 -2.73 -17.19
N TRP A 46 -5.45 -1.81 -17.94
CA TRP A 46 -4.62 -0.73 -17.38
C TRP A 46 -5.35 0.17 -16.38
N PRO A 47 -6.61 0.60 -16.61
CA PRO A 47 -7.33 1.45 -15.65
C PRO A 47 -7.65 0.74 -14.33
N ARG A 48 -7.53 -0.59 -14.26
CA ARG A 48 -7.75 -1.38 -13.03
C ARG A 48 -6.49 -1.50 -12.16
N LEU A 49 -5.35 -1.00 -12.63
CA LEU A 49 -4.13 -0.97 -11.83
C LEU A 49 -4.29 0.03 -10.69
N THR A 50 -4.55 -0.50 -9.49
CA THR A 50 -4.55 0.27 -8.25
C THR A 50 -3.12 0.39 -7.73
N THR A 51 -2.64 1.62 -7.51
CA THR A 51 -1.35 1.84 -6.85
C THR A 51 -1.62 2.03 -5.36
N THR A 52 -1.68 0.94 -4.61
CA THR A 52 -1.80 1.00 -3.14
C THR A 52 -0.43 0.70 -2.54
N PHE A 53 0.16 1.68 -1.86
CA PHE A 53 1.34 1.49 -1.01
C PHE A 53 0.87 1.43 0.45
N ASP A 54 0.04 0.43 0.75
CA ASP A 54 -0.30 0.07 2.12
C ASP A 54 0.51 -1.17 2.49
N PRO A 55 1.55 -1.03 3.34
CA PRO A 55 2.35 -2.15 3.80
C PRO A 55 1.53 -3.26 4.47
N GLY A 56 0.44 -2.92 5.18
CA GLY A 56 -0.48 -3.89 5.78
C GLY A 56 -1.25 -4.69 4.71
N GLY A 57 -1.44 -4.09 3.54
CA GLY A 57 -1.99 -4.69 2.34
C GLY A 57 -1.17 -5.86 1.76
N PHE A 58 0.14 -5.92 2.04
CA PHE A 58 1.03 -6.97 1.50
C PHE A 58 0.89 -8.33 2.18
N LEU A 59 0.34 -8.37 3.40
CA LEU A 59 0.15 -9.61 4.16
C LEU A 59 -1.21 -10.24 3.85
N PRO A 60 -1.41 -11.55 4.02
CA PRO A 60 -2.74 -12.16 3.91
C PRO A 60 -3.72 -11.57 4.94
N THR A 61 -5.01 -11.47 4.58
CA THR A 61 -6.08 -10.96 5.48
C THR A 61 -6.14 -11.68 6.81
N ASN A 62 -5.82 -12.97 6.83
CA ASN A 62 -5.94 -13.84 8.00
C ASN A 62 -4.59 -14.07 8.70
N SER A 63 -3.57 -13.26 8.41
CA SER A 63 -2.29 -13.35 9.11
C SER A 63 -2.40 -12.77 10.51
N ASP A 64 -1.74 -13.40 11.48
CA ASP A 64 -1.71 -12.94 12.88
C ASP A 64 -1.26 -11.47 13.00
N HIS A 65 -0.30 -11.07 12.16
CA HIS A 65 0.18 -9.70 12.07
C HIS A 65 -0.92 -8.71 11.70
N ARG A 66 -1.74 -9.00 10.68
CA ARG A 66 -2.80 -8.08 10.25
C ARG A 66 -3.94 -8.02 11.28
N VAL A 67 -4.24 -9.13 11.94
CA VAL A 67 -5.23 -9.15 13.04
C VAL A 67 -4.75 -8.29 14.22
N ALA A 68 -3.48 -8.43 14.61
CA ALA A 68 -2.90 -7.60 15.65
C ALA A 68 -2.87 -6.12 15.25
N GLU A 69 -2.52 -5.82 14.00
CA GLU A 69 -2.53 -4.46 13.46
C GLU A 69 -3.93 -3.83 13.50
N THR A 70 -4.97 -4.56 13.11
CA THR A 70 -6.35 -4.07 13.21
C THR A 70 -6.75 -3.75 14.66
N ILE A 71 -6.38 -4.62 15.61
CA ILE A 71 -6.65 -4.37 17.04
C ILE A 71 -5.95 -3.10 17.52
N VAL A 72 -4.69 -2.89 17.11
CA VAL A 72 -3.92 -1.68 17.43
C VAL A 72 -4.57 -0.44 16.81
N ASN A 73 -4.90 -0.53 15.52
CA ASN A 73 -5.47 0.57 14.76
C ASN A 73 -6.83 1.02 15.33
N ASP A 74 -7.71 0.06 15.65
CA ASP A 74 -9.04 0.34 16.18
C ASP A 74 -9.01 0.72 17.67
N GLY A 75 -8.09 0.14 18.45
CA GLY A 75 -8.00 0.34 19.89
C GLY A 75 -7.19 1.57 20.32
N PHE A 76 -6.16 1.93 19.56
CA PHE A 76 -5.15 2.91 19.97
C PHE A 76 -5.05 4.13 19.04
N GLY A 77 -5.91 4.23 18.01
CA GLY A 77 -6.00 5.42 17.15
C GLY A 77 -5.11 5.38 15.91
N GLY A 78 -4.47 4.25 15.62
CA GLY A 78 -3.61 4.07 14.46
C GLY A 78 -2.47 3.09 14.73
N SER A 79 -2.05 2.33 13.70
CA SER A 79 -0.77 1.60 13.74
C SER A 79 0.43 2.46 13.35
N VAL A 80 0.18 3.68 12.85
CA VAL A 80 1.18 4.65 12.40
C VAL A 80 1.14 5.88 13.30
N GLU A 81 2.25 6.14 14.00
CA GLU A 81 2.44 7.30 14.86
C GLU A 81 3.17 8.42 14.10
N LEU A 82 2.73 9.67 14.30
CA LEU A 82 3.36 10.86 13.71
C LEU A 82 3.84 11.79 14.82
N ASP A 83 5.16 12.00 14.86
CA ASP A 83 5.80 12.87 15.83
C ASP A 83 6.16 14.23 15.24
N PHE A 84 5.74 15.30 15.93
CA PHE A 84 6.05 16.68 15.57
C PHE A 84 6.93 17.33 16.64
N LEU A 85 8.11 17.81 16.25
CA LEU A 85 8.97 18.61 17.13
C LEU A 85 8.68 20.09 16.95
N VAL A 86 8.05 20.70 17.95
CA VAL A 86 7.78 22.13 18.01
C VAL A 86 8.71 22.79 19.03
N LYS A 87 9.30 23.93 18.67
CA LYS A 87 10.19 24.70 19.56
C LYS A 87 9.46 25.93 20.09
N GLY A 88 9.51 26.13 21.41
CA GLY A 88 8.95 27.29 22.10
C GLY A 88 9.20 27.25 23.60
N ASP A 89 8.70 28.25 24.32
CA ASP A 89 8.80 28.32 25.79
C ASP A 89 7.55 27.69 26.41
N LEU A 90 7.74 26.71 27.28
CA LEU A 90 6.65 26.04 28.00
C LEU A 90 6.03 26.90 29.09
N ASN A 91 6.69 27.99 29.50
CA ASN A 91 6.15 28.95 30.45
C ASN A 91 5.27 30.02 29.79
N ASP A 92 5.26 30.10 28.46
CA ASP A 92 4.42 31.03 27.72
C ASP A 92 3.02 30.42 27.49
N PRO A 93 1.95 30.98 28.11
CA PRO A 93 0.59 30.49 27.91
C PRO A 93 0.11 30.66 26.47
N ALA A 94 0.62 31.64 25.72
CA ALA A 94 0.27 31.78 24.30
C ALA A 94 0.83 30.61 23.48
N PHE A 95 2.05 30.17 23.76
CA PHE A 95 2.65 29.00 23.13
C PHE A 95 1.86 27.71 23.41
N LEU A 96 1.48 27.47 24.67
CA LEU A 96 0.68 26.29 25.03
C LEU A 96 -0.69 26.28 24.37
N ASN A 97 -1.37 27.43 24.28
CA ASN A 97 -2.65 27.54 23.56
C ASN A 97 -2.50 27.26 22.06
N ASN A 98 -1.41 27.70 21.44
CA ASN A 98 -1.13 27.41 20.04
C ASN A 98 -0.86 25.91 19.80
N LEU A 99 -0.21 25.22 20.75
CA LEU A 99 -0.02 23.76 20.71
C LEU A 99 -1.36 23.03 20.72
N VAL A 100 -2.28 23.41 21.60
CA VAL A 100 -3.64 22.84 21.65
C VAL A 100 -4.40 23.13 20.35
N ALA A 101 -4.35 24.36 19.85
CA ALA A 101 -5.00 24.71 18.57
C ALA A 101 -4.43 23.91 17.38
N MET A 102 -3.13 23.60 17.40
CA MET A 102 -2.51 22.73 16.40
C MET A 102 -3.05 21.29 16.51
N GLN A 103 -3.21 20.76 17.73
CA GLN A 103 -3.81 19.44 17.95
C GLN A 103 -5.25 19.40 17.41
N ASP A 104 -6.07 20.39 17.72
CA ASP A 104 -7.46 20.47 17.23
C ASP A 104 -7.52 20.53 15.69
N ALA A 105 -6.62 21.30 15.07
CA ALA A 105 -6.52 21.39 13.62
C ALA A 105 -6.11 20.06 12.98
N VAL A 106 -5.19 19.34 13.61
CA VAL A 106 -4.73 18.01 13.16
C VAL A 106 -5.85 16.97 13.32
N GLU A 107 -6.60 17.01 14.42
CA GLU A 107 -7.76 16.14 14.63
C GLU A 107 -8.84 16.39 13.57
N ALA A 108 -9.10 17.66 13.22
CA ALA A 108 -10.03 18.02 12.15
C ALA A 108 -9.61 17.52 10.76
N MET A 109 -8.32 17.22 10.54
CA MET A 109 -7.82 16.60 9.30
C MET A 109 -7.98 15.07 9.27
N GLY A 110 -8.48 14.47 10.36
CA GLY A 110 -8.74 13.03 10.47
C GLY A 110 -7.64 12.21 11.16
N LEU A 111 -6.64 12.88 11.74
CA LEU A 111 -5.65 12.22 12.61
C LEU A 111 -6.25 11.99 13.99
N GLN A 112 -6.23 10.74 14.47
CA GLN A 112 -6.87 10.41 15.74
C GLN A 112 -5.93 10.68 16.92
N ARG A 113 -6.50 11.20 18.02
CA ARG A 113 -5.84 11.35 19.33
C ARG A 113 -4.49 12.10 19.32
N PRO A 114 -4.40 13.30 18.73
CA PRO A 114 -3.19 14.11 18.84
C PRO A 114 -2.91 14.46 20.31
N LEU A 115 -1.70 14.17 20.80
CA LEU A 115 -1.26 14.42 22.17
C LEU A 115 -0.06 15.36 22.18
N SER A 116 0.01 16.25 23.18
CA SER A 116 1.16 17.13 23.37
C SER A 116 1.54 17.30 24.85
N ILE A 117 2.65 17.99 25.09
CA ILE A 117 3.07 18.39 26.45
C ILE A 117 2.07 19.33 27.12
N ALA A 118 1.30 20.11 26.34
CA ALA A 118 0.27 20.99 26.89
C ALA A 118 -0.79 20.18 27.65
N ASP A 119 -1.17 18.99 27.17
CA ASP A 119 -2.15 18.12 27.83
C ASP A 119 -1.69 17.65 29.20
N LEU A 120 -0.40 17.30 29.32
CA LEU A 120 0.19 16.89 30.59
C LEU A 120 0.16 18.05 31.59
N LEU A 121 0.53 19.25 31.14
CA LEU A 121 0.51 20.45 31.98
C LEU A 121 -0.91 20.82 32.43
N ILE A 122 -1.88 20.79 31.51
CA ILE A 122 -3.31 21.04 31.82
C ILE A 122 -3.82 20.00 32.82
N LYS A 123 -3.51 18.72 32.61
CA LYS A 123 -3.96 17.64 33.50
C LYS A 123 -3.34 17.75 34.89
N THR A 124 -2.05 18.08 34.98
CA THR A 124 -1.38 18.35 36.26
C THR A 124 -1.96 19.58 36.93
N ASN A 125 -2.23 20.67 36.19
CA ASN A 125 -2.84 21.88 36.74
C ASN A 125 -4.21 21.58 37.36
N ARG A 126 -5.08 20.86 36.63
CA ARG A 126 -6.39 20.44 37.12
C ARG A 126 -6.30 19.54 38.35
N ALA A 127 -5.39 18.58 38.35
CA ALA A 127 -5.18 17.68 39.49
C ALA A 127 -4.71 18.42 40.76
N LEU A 128 -3.90 19.46 40.59
CA LEU A 128 -3.42 20.29 41.71
C LEU A 128 -4.48 21.25 42.23
N HIS A 129 -5.35 21.74 41.34
CA HIS A 129 -6.38 22.74 41.67
C HIS A 129 -7.80 22.15 41.83
N ASN A 130 -7.96 20.83 41.92
CA ASN A 130 -9.28 20.16 42.00
C ASN A 130 -10.26 20.56 40.88
N ASP A 131 -9.78 20.58 39.64
CA ASP A 131 -10.52 21.03 38.45
C ASP A 131 -10.95 22.51 38.48
N ASP A 132 -10.43 23.32 39.41
CA ASP A 132 -10.53 24.78 39.39
C ASP A 132 -9.52 25.34 38.35
N PRO A 133 -9.99 26.03 37.29
CA PRO A 133 -9.16 26.43 36.15
C PRO A 133 -8.00 27.40 36.49
#